data_AF-A0AAW1HFV2-F1
#
_entry.id   AF-A0AAW1HFV2-F1
#
_cell.length_a   1.000
_cell.length_b   1.000
_cell.length_c   1.000
_cell.angle_alpha   90.00
_cell.angle_beta   90.00
_cell.angle_gamma   90.00
#
_symmetry.space_group_name_H-M   'P 1'
#
loop_
_entity.id
_entity.type
_entity.pdbx_description
1 polymer ?
#
loop_
_entity_poly.entity_id
_entity_poly.type
_entity_poly.pdbx_seq_one_letter_code
_entity_poly.pdbx_strand_id
1 'polypeptide(L)'
;MENRMVVVLCNLKPAKMRGVESHGMVLCASVDDPKQVEPLIPPDSVQPGDKVIVENYEGTPDEILNPKKKVWEKLQVDLKTNSDCTLARKYVNDRIVVP
;
A
#
# COMPACT_ATOMS: atom_id res chain seq x y z
N MET A 1 11.11 -14.48 1.81
CA MET A 1 9.71 -14.04 1.93
C MET A 1 8.82 -15.08 2.61
N GLU A 2 9.40 -16.09 3.27
CA GLU A 2 8.62 -17.12 3.97
C GLU A 2 8.21 -16.60 5.37
N ASN A 3 6.99 -16.89 5.79
CA ASN A 3 6.43 -16.55 7.11
C ASN A 3 6.66 -15.08 7.53
N ARG A 4 6.56 -14.15 6.59
CA ARG A 4 6.79 -12.73 6.82
C ARG A 4 5.48 -11.94 6.78
N MET A 5 5.26 -11.11 7.80
CA MET A 5 4.17 -10.13 7.81
C MET A 5 4.42 -9.03 6.77
N VAL A 6 3.39 -8.68 6.01
CA VAL A 6 3.44 -7.70 4.93
C VAL A 6 2.17 -6.87 4.91
N VAL A 7 2.29 -5.66 4.38
CA VAL A 7 1.14 -4.83 4.03
C VAL A 7 0.78 -5.06 2.56
N VAL A 8 -0.49 -5.33 2.28
CA VAL A 8 -0.97 -5.68 0.94
C VAL A 8 -2.11 -4.76 0.53
N LEU A 9 -2.03 -4.21 -0.67
CA LEU A 9 -3.15 -3.54 -1.31
C LEU A 9 -4.08 -4.59 -1.93
N CYS A 10 -5.24 -4.78 -1.33
CA CYS A 10 -6.15 -5.89 -1.65
C CYS A 10 -7.30 -5.52 -2.62
N ASN A 11 -7.56 -4.23 -2.84
CA ASN A 11 -8.68 -3.75 -3.66
C ASN A 11 -8.29 -3.33 -5.09
N LEU A 12 -7.15 -3.79 -5.59
CA LEU A 12 -6.82 -3.62 -7.00
C LEU A 12 -7.60 -4.61 -7.86
N LYS A 13 -7.92 -4.20 -9.10
CA LYS A 13 -8.43 -5.16 -10.08
C LYS A 13 -7.37 -6.25 -10.32
N PRO A 14 -7.72 -7.55 -10.21
CA PRO A 14 -6.78 -8.64 -10.47
C PRO A 14 -6.11 -8.49 -11.84
N ALA A 15 -4.81 -8.76 -11.86
CA ALA A 15 -3.98 -8.60 -13.04
C ALA A 15 -3.16 -9.86 -13.30
N LYS A 16 -3.10 -10.27 -14.57
CA LYS A 16 -2.27 -11.41 -14.98
C LYS A 16 -0.81 -10.98 -15.10
N MET A 17 0.06 -11.64 -14.34
CA MET A 17 1.50 -11.49 -14.37
C MET A 17 2.11 -12.81 -14.86
N ARG A 18 2.62 -12.83 -16.10
CA ARG A 18 3.22 -14.03 -16.72
C ARG A 18 2.33 -15.28 -16.67
N GLY A 19 1.02 -15.11 -16.83
CA GLY A 19 0.04 -16.20 -16.83
C GLY A 19 -0.56 -16.54 -15.47
N VAL A 20 -0.02 -16.01 -14.37
CA VAL A 20 -0.58 -16.17 -13.03
C VAL A 20 -1.38 -14.91 -12.66
N GLU A 21 -2.57 -15.09 -12.10
CA GLU A 21 -3.41 -13.97 -11.67
C GLU A 21 -3.02 -13.49 -10.28
N SER A 22 -2.58 -12.23 -10.16
CA SER A 22 -2.31 -11.59 -8.90
C SER A 22 -3.55 -10.86 -8.39
N HIS A 23 -3.93 -11.15 -7.15
CA HIS A 23 -5.11 -10.59 -6.47
C HIS A 23 -4.76 -9.48 -5.47
N GLY A 24 -3.48 -9.13 -5.34
CA GLY A 24 -3.03 -8.09 -4.43
C GLY A 24 -1.61 -7.66 -4.75
N MET A 25 -1.19 -6.56 -4.13
CA MET A 25 0.15 -6.00 -4.33
C MET A 25 0.79 -5.71 -2.97
N VAL A 26 1.96 -6.31 -2.72
CA VAL A 26 2.73 -6.04 -1.50
C VAL A 26 3.30 -4.63 -1.55
N LEU A 27 3.06 -3.85 -0.50
CA LEU A 27 3.60 -2.49 -0.38
C LEU A 27 5.06 -2.53 0.10
N CYS A 28 5.91 -1.79 -0.60
CA CYS A 28 7.34 -1.70 -0.33
C CYS A 28 7.77 -0.23 -0.36
N ALA A 29 8.78 0.10 0.45
CA ALA A 29 9.57 1.30 0.25
C ALA A 29 10.63 1.01 -0.82
N SER A 30 10.90 1.98 -1.69
CA SER A 30 11.95 1.86 -2.70
C SER A 30 12.72 3.16 -2.84
N VAL A 31 14.03 3.03 -3.03
CA VAL A 31 14.93 4.12 -3.43
C VAL A 31 15.55 3.76 -4.77
N ASP A 32 15.78 4.76 -5.62
CA ASP A 32 16.25 4.54 -6.99
C ASP A 32 17.78 4.43 -7.08
N ASP A 33 18.52 5.16 -6.22
CA ASP A 33 19.99 5.26 -6.28
C ASP A 33 20.65 5.10 -4.89
N PRO A 34 21.30 3.97 -4.61
CA PRO A 34 21.24 2.71 -5.36
C PRO A 34 19.83 2.10 -5.29
N LYS A 35 19.43 1.35 -6.33
CA LYS A 35 18.13 0.70 -6.34
C LYS A 35 17.98 -0.29 -5.19
N GLN A 36 17.16 0.05 -4.20
CA GLN A 36 16.83 -0.81 -3.07
C GLN A 36 15.32 -0.84 -2.88
N VAL A 37 14.81 -1.99 -2.47
CA VAL A 37 13.39 -2.21 -2.23
C VAL A 37 13.24 -3.02 -0.96
N GLU A 38 12.46 -2.51 -0.01
CA GLU A 38 12.20 -3.16 1.27
C GLU A 38 10.70 -3.25 1.53
N PRO A 39 10.16 -4.43 1.89
CA PRO A 39 8.74 -4.58 2.22
C PRO A 39 8.40 -3.79 3.48
N LEU A 40 7.24 -3.14 3.50
CA LEU A 40 6.72 -2.53 4.73
C LEU A 40 6.43 -3.62 5.77
N ILE A 41 6.89 -3.39 7.00
CA ILE A 41 6.70 -4.28 8.13
C ILE A 41 5.62 -3.66 9.03
N PRO A 42 4.50 -4.35 9.26
CA PRO A 42 3.50 -3.86 10.21
C PRO A 42 3.95 -4.07 11.66
N PRO A 43 3.32 -3.40 12.65
CA PRO A 43 3.58 -3.65 14.06
C PRO A 43 3.28 -5.09 14.48
N ASP A 44 3.99 -5.62 15.47
CA ASP A 44 3.83 -7.01 15.93
C ASP A 44 2.44 -7.33 16.51
N SER A 45 1.67 -6.30 16.88
CA SER A 45 0.33 -6.44 17.45
C SER A 45 -0.76 -6.72 16.41
N VAL A 46 -0.45 -6.69 15.11
CA VAL A 46 -1.45 -6.86 14.05
C VAL A 46 -1.57 -8.30 13.58
N GLN A 47 -2.77 -8.67 13.13
CA GLN A 47 -3.08 -9.98 12.57
C GLN A 47 -3.35 -9.88 11.07
N PRO A 48 -3.15 -10.97 10.30
CA PRO A 48 -3.53 -11.01 8.90
C PRO A 48 -5.02 -10.67 8.71
N GLY A 49 -5.31 -9.67 7.86
CA GLY A 49 -6.66 -9.16 7.62
C GLY A 49 -6.99 -7.88 8.38
N ASP A 50 -6.13 -7.42 9.30
CA ASP A 50 -6.26 -6.11 9.91
C ASP A 50 -6.09 -4.99 8.87
N LYS A 51 -6.90 -3.95 9.04
CA LYS A 51 -6.97 -2.83 8.09
C LYS A 51 -5.91 -1.77 8.39
N VAL A 52 -5.27 -1.26 7.34
CA VAL A 52 -4.28 -0.19 7.47
C VAL A 52 -4.94 1.17 7.22
N ILE A 53 -5.23 1.89 8.29
CA ILE A 53 -5.88 3.20 8.21
C ILE A 53 -4.83 4.30 8.33
N VAL A 54 -4.97 5.35 7.51
CA VAL A 54 -4.16 6.56 7.64
C VAL A 54 -4.83 7.49 8.65
N GLU A 55 -4.07 8.02 9.60
CA GLU A 55 -4.58 8.95 10.61
C GLU A 55 -5.32 10.13 9.98
N ASN A 56 -6.43 10.52 10.60
CA ASN A 56 -7.34 11.59 10.13
C ASN A 56 -7.97 11.32 8.76
N TYR A 57 -8.01 10.07 8.32
CA TYR A 57 -8.74 9.68 7.13
C TYR A 57 -9.82 8.64 7.41
N GLU A 58 -11.06 9.10 7.43
CA GLU A 58 -12.24 8.26 7.58
C GLU A 58 -12.89 8.00 6.21
N GLY A 59 -13.17 6.75 5.91
CA GLY A 59 -13.84 6.35 4.67
C GLY A 59 -14.02 4.84 4.56
N THR A 60 -14.88 4.43 3.65
CA THR A 60 -14.99 3.02 3.24
C THR A 60 -14.15 2.83 1.98
N PRO A 61 -13.28 1.82 1.93
CA PRO A 61 -12.52 1.54 0.73
C PRO A 61 -13.46 1.01 -0.36
N ASP A 62 -13.15 1.35 -1.62
CA ASP A 62 -13.85 0.77 -2.77
C ASP A 62 -13.61 -0.76 -2.80
N GLU A 63 -14.63 -1.54 -3.14
CA GLU A 63 -14.49 -3.01 -3.30
C GLU A 63 -13.45 -3.36 -4.35
N ILE A 64 -13.45 -2.64 -5.48
CA ILE A 64 -12.45 -2.74 -6.54
C ILE A 64 -12.13 -1.33 -7.04
N LEU A 65 -10.87 -0.93 -6.94
CA LEU A 65 -10.35 0.32 -7.48
C LEU A 65 -10.55 0.35 -8.99
N ASN A 66 -11.24 1.38 -9.46
CA ASN A 66 -11.46 1.58 -10.89
C ASN A 66 -10.16 2.02 -11.59
N PRO A 67 -9.58 1.23 -12.51
CA PRO A 67 -8.35 1.58 -13.19
C PRO A 67 -8.44 2.89 -14.00
N LYS A 68 -9.64 3.24 -14.48
CA LYS A 68 -9.86 4.49 -15.23
C LYS A 68 -9.70 5.74 -14.36
N LYS A 69 -9.99 5.64 -13.06
CA LYS A 69 -9.87 6.77 -12.13
C LYS A 69 -8.42 7.01 -11.69
N LYS A 70 -7.52 6.04 -11.93
CA LYS A 70 -6.09 6.12 -11.58
C LYS A 70 -5.87 6.55 -10.13
N VAL A 71 -6.73 6.07 -9.22
CA VAL A 71 -6.73 6.46 -7.81
C VAL A 71 -5.38 6.13 -7.18
N TRP A 72 -4.92 4.88 -7.30
CA TRP A 72 -3.60 4.48 -6.81
C TRP A 72 -2.45 5.32 -7.38
N GLU A 73 -2.47 5.65 -8.68
CA GLU A 73 -1.39 6.44 -9.30
C GLU A 73 -1.27 7.85 -8.71
N LYS A 74 -2.42 8.45 -8.34
CA LYS A 74 -2.47 9.76 -7.69
C LYS A 74 -2.07 9.72 -6.22
N LEU A 75 -2.18 8.56 -5.59
CA LEU A 75 -1.93 8.39 -4.16
C LEU A 75 -0.48 7.99 -3.87
N GLN A 76 0.09 7.13 -4.69
CA GLN A 76 1.46 6.63 -4.50
C GLN A 76 2.51 7.76 -4.50
N VAL A 77 2.22 8.91 -5.15
CA VAL A 77 3.14 10.07 -5.17
C VAL A 77 3.25 10.76 -3.81
N ASP A 78 2.21 10.63 -2.98
CA ASP A 78 2.14 11.19 -1.62
C ASP A 78 2.65 10.20 -0.56
N LEU A 79 2.72 8.91 -0.90
CA LEU A 79 3.25 7.86 -0.02
C LEU A 79 4.78 7.91 -0.03
N LYS A 80 5.36 8.34 1.09
CA LYS A 80 6.81 8.43 1.29
C LYS A 80 7.17 7.83 2.65
N THR A 81 8.42 7.47 2.82
CA THR A 81 8.96 7.13 4.14
C THR A 81 9.62 8.36 4.76
N ASN A 82 9.51 8.53 6.08
CA ASN A 82 10.26 9.56 6.80
C ASN A 82 11.67 9.06 7.18
N SER A 83 12.44 9.91 7.86
CA SER A 83 13.78 9.60 8.36
C SER A 83 13.82 8.45 9.36
N ASP A 84 12.70 8.17 10.01
CA ASP A 84 12.56 7.10 11.01
C ASP A 84 12.16 5.76 10.36
N CYS A 85 12.22 5.67 9.02
CA CYS A 85 11.79 4.52 8.23
C CYS A 85 10.33 4.13 8.42
N THR A 86 9.50 5.04 8.92
CA THR A 86 8.04 4.85 9.01
C THR A 86 7.37 5.41 7.76
N LEU A 87 6.27 4.77 7.33
CA LEU A 87 5.46 5.29 6.24
C LEU A 87 4.79 6.60 6.69
N ALA A 88 5.13 7.71 6.04
CA ALA A 88 4.64 9.04 6.35
C ALA A 88 4.06 9.70 5.09
N ARG A 89 2.78 10.09 5.15
CA ARG A 89 2.17 10.87 4.07
C ARG A 89 2.64 12.32 4.16
N LYS A 90 3.24 12.84 3.09
CA LYS A 90 3.48 14.29 2.95
C LYS A 90 2.22 14.87 2.29
N TYR A 91 1.58 15.84 2.94
CA TYR A 91 0.38 16.61 2.53
C TYR A 91 -1.00 16.06 2.96
N VAL A 92 -1.61 16.84 3.86
CA VAL A 92 -3.01 16.80 4.29
C VAL A 92 -3.86 17.37 3.15
N ASN A 93 -4.37 16.50 2.29
CA ASN A 93 -5.65 16.63 1.57
C ASN A 93 -5.71 15.53 0.49
N ASP A 94 -6.87 14.87 0.41
CA ASP A 94 -7.22 13.77 -0.49
C ASP A 94 -6.77 12.35 -0.11
N ARG A 95 -7.67 11.69 0.63
CA ARG A 95 -8.19 10.37 0.28
C ARG A 95 -7.31 9.13 0.23
N ILE A 96 -7.04 8.50 1.38
CA ILE A 96 -6.81 7.03 1.41
C ILE A 96 -7.32 6.35 2.69
N VAL A 97 -8.34 5.50 2.55
CA VAL A 97 -8.51 4.31 3.40
C VAL A 97 -7.92 3.16 2.60
N VAL A 98 -6.86 2.55 3.13
CA VAL A 98 -6.34 1.29 2.61
C VAL A 98 -7.09 0.20 3.39
N PRO A 99 -7.88 -0.67 2.74
CA PRO A 99 -8.32 -1.90 3.37
C PRO A 99 -7.12 -2.82 3.60
#